data_AF-A0A562INX6-F1
#
_entry.id   AF-A0A562INX6-F1
#
_cell.length_a   1.000
_cell.length_b   1.000
_cell.length_c   1.000
_cell.angle_alpha   90.00
_cell.angle_beta   90.00
_cell.angle_gamma   90.00
#
_symmetry.space_group_name_H-M   'P 1'
#
loop_
_entity.id
_entity.type
_entity.pdbx_description
1 polymer ?
#
loop_
_entity_poly.entity_id
_entity_poly.type
_entity_poly.pdbx_seq_one_letter_code
_entity_poly.pdbx_strand_id
1 'polypeptide(L)'
;MTAPSTAPPSPLSLGAAAVLLTAAAGVVGSLDWPAPRRTMSGWQVADVPTSLLALVVGTALVCLTVAATLTRPWALGSTTAAATWVVLAAASTFAQGWNDVYFAALGSGEGPVIPVFDWLFTFVPVLLVGVAARPLGRRAHLRATLGMGTLVLPLLALGWALYDDGGILETLLGSLYAAAVFGVVPLLIALAITLPRNRRATPVG
;
A
#
# COMPACT_ATOMS: atom_id res chain seq x y z
N MET A 1 4.57 1.14 39.34
CA MET A 1 4.02 1.29 37.97
C MET A 1 5.07 0.81 36.99
N THR A 2 4.99 -0.44 36.55
CA THR A 2 5.84 -0.98 35.48
C THR A 2 5.31 -0.45 34.14
N ALA A 3 6.14 0.29 33.41
CA ALA A 3 5.77 0.76 32.08
C ALA A 3 5.44 -0.46 31.19
N PRO A 4 4.34 -0.45 30.43
CA PRO A 4 4.02 -1.56 29.54
C PRO A 4 5.18 -1.73 28.55
N SER A 5 5.81 -2.91 28.60
CA SER A 5 6.80 -3.34 27.61
C SER A 5 6.09 -3.45 26.27
N THR A 6 6.12 -2.39 25.47
CA THR A 6 5.56 -2.44 24.11
C THR A 6 6.57 -3.08 23.19
N ALA A 7 6.63 -4.42 23.27
CA ALA A 7 7.35 -5.21 22.28
C ALA A 7 6.97 -4.74 20.88
N PRO A 8 7.93 -4.61 19.94
CA PRO A 8 7.62 -4.21 18.59
C PRO A 8 6.61 -5.19 17.98
N PRO A 9 5.63 -4.69 17.20
CA PRO A 9 4.61 -5.54 16.61
C PRO A 9 5.24 -6.62 15.73
N SER A 10 4.61 -7.79 15.72
CA SER A 10 5.12 -8.94 14.98
C SER A 10 4.88 -8.76 13.47
N PRO A 11 5.67 -9.41 12.61
CA PRO A 11 5.39 -9.46 11.18
C PRO A 11 3.96 -9.96 10.86
N LEU A 12 3.43 -10.85 11.70
CA LEU A 12 2.07 -11.37 11.59
C LEU A 12 1.01 -10.29 11.82
N SER A 13 1.19 -9.37 12.77
CA SER A 13 0.22 -8.29 12.98
C SER A 13 0.19 -7.31 11.81
N LEU A 14 1.34 -7.06 11.16
CA LEU A 14 1.40 -6.25 9.94
C LEU A 14 0.71 -6.93 8.77
N GLY A 15 0.94 -8.24 8.59
CA GLY A 15 0.25 -9.03 7.57
C GLY A 15 -1.27 -9.07 7.79
N ALA A 16 -1.71 -9.32 9.02
CA ALA A 16 -3.13 -9.34 9.37
C ALA A 16 -3.77 -7.96 9.15
N ALA A 17 -3.12 -6.88 9.57
CA ALA A 17 -3.60 -5.52 9.32
C ALA A 17 -3.71 -5.22 7.81
N ALA A 18 -2.71 -5.61 7.02
CA ALA A 18 -2.75 -5.44 5.57
C ALA A 18 -3.93 -6.19 4.96
N VAL A 19 -4.16 -7.45 5.33
CA VAL A 19 -5.29 -8.25 4.83
C VAL A 19 -6.63 -7.63 5.21
N LEU A 20 -6.81 -7.27 6.48
CA LEU A 20 -8.06 -6.69 6.98
C LEU A 20 -8.37 -5.34 6.32
N LEU A 21 -7.37 -4.46 6.22
CA LEU A 21 -7.54 -3.17 5.54
C LEU A 21 -7.81 -3.36 4.06
N THR A 22 -7.14 -4.31 3.39
CA THR A 22 -7.37 -4.60 1.97
C THR A 22 -8.79 -5.08 1.71
N ALA A 23 -9.28 -6.02 2.54
CA ALA A 23 -10.65 -6.49 2.45
C ALA A 23 -11.66 -5.37 2.74
N ALA A 24 -11.43 -4.56 3.78
CA ALA A 24 -12.30 -3.44 4.13
C ALA A 24 -12.34 -2.38 3.01
N ALA A 25 -11.18 -2.03 2.46
CA ALA A 25 -11.06 -1.07 1.35
C ALA A 25 -11.76 -1.59 0.10
N GLY A 26 -11.59 -2.88 -0.25
CA GLY A 26 -12.34 -3.51 -1.33
C GLY A 26 -13.85 -3.45 -1.12
N VAL A 27 -14.34 -3.81 0.08
CA VAL A 27 -15.77 -3.76 0.41
C VAL A 27 -16.33 -2.34 0.29
N VAL A 28 -15.65 -1.36 0.89
CA VAL A 28 -16.13 0.02 0.86
C VAL A 28 -16.03 0.58 -0.56
N GLY A 29 -14.98 0.28 -1.32
CA GLY A 29 -14.84 0.69 -2.72
C GLY A 29 -15.88 0.08 -3.64
N SER A 30 -16.39 -1.12 -3.31
CA SER A 30 -17.44 -1.82 -4.08
C SER A 30 -18.84 -1.24 -3.87
N LEU A 31 -18.98 -0.22 -3.02
CA LEU A 31 -20.25 0.49 -2.86
C LEU A 31 -20.49 1.44 -4.04
N ASP A 32 -21.74 1.83 -4.25
CA ASP A 32 -22.14 2.70 -5.35
C ASP A 32 -21.71 4.15 -5.08
N TRP A 33 -20.48 4.48 -5.48
CA TRP A 33 -19.90 5.82 -5.35
C TRP A 33 -20.14 6.65 -6.62
N PRO A 34 -20.44 7.95 -6.48
CA PRO A 34 -20.58 8.81 -7.63
C PRO A 34 -19.24 8.95 -8.37
N ALA A 35 -19.26 8.69 -9.67
CA ALA A 35 -18.08 8.74 -10.53
C ALA A 35 -17.65 10.20 -10.83
N PRO A 36 -16.34 10.51 -10.82
CA PRO A 36 -15.82 11.76 -11.35
C PRO A 36 -15.95 11.85 -12.87
N ARG A 37 -15.72 13.04 -13.41
CA ARG A 37 -15.66 13.25 -14.86
C ARG A 37 -14.24 13.13 -15.38
N ARG A 38 -14.03 12.30 -16.41
CA ARG A 38 -12.76 12.27 -17.13
C ARG A 38 -12.59 13.47 -18.05
N THR A 39 -11.37 14.01 -18.12
CA THR A 39 -11.00 15.08 -19.06
C THR A 39 -9.75 14.71 -19.87
N MET A 40 -9.60 15.27 -21.06
CA MET A 40 -8.43 15.02 -21.93
C MET A 40 -7.30 16.05 -21.74
N SER A 41 -7.40 16.91 -20.72
CA SER A 41 -6.46 18.01 -20.48
C SER A 41 -6.14 18.18 -18.99
N GLY A 42 -4.97 18.72 -18.67
CA GLY A 42 -4.59 18.98 -17.28
C GLY A 42 -4.39 17.69 -16.47
N TRP A 43 -5.05 17.59 -15.32
CA TRP A 43 -4.94 16.46 -14.39
C TRP A 43 -5.76 15.23 -14.80
N GLN A 44 -6.46 15.25 -15.94
CA GLN A 44 -7.25 14.12 -16.49
C GLN A 44 -8.55 13.76 -15.73
N VAL A 45 -8.77 14.29 -14.52
CA VAL A 45 -10.02 14.14 -13.76
C VAL A 45 -10.56 15.51 -13.35
N ALA A 46 -11.87 15.71 -13.45
CA ALA A 46 -12.61 16.89 -13.02
C ALA A 46 -13.87 16.49 -12.25
N ASP A 47 -14.49 17.48 -11.61
CA ASP A 47 -15.78 17.33 -10.91
C ASP A 47 -15.80 16.17 -9.89
N VAL A 48 -14.70 15.94 -9.17
CA VAL A 48 -14.58 14.85 -8.20
C VAL A 48 -15.61 15.05 -7.08
N PRO A 49 -16.57 14.14 -6.91
CA PRO A 49 -17.58 14.27 -5.87
C PRO A 49 -16.96 14.28 -4.47
N THR A 50 -17.43 15.16 -3.59
CA THR A 50 -16.89 15.31 -2.24
C THR A 50 -16.95 14.02 -1.43
N SER A 51 -17.97 13.19 -1.64
CA SER A 51 -18.12 11.89 -0.98
C SER A 51 -17.02 10.90 -1.39
N LEU A 52 -16.71 10.81 -2.69
CA LEU A 52 -15.64 9.97 -3.20
C LEU A 52 -14.27 10.48 -2.75
N LEU A 53 -14.05 11.81 -2.80
CA LEU A 53 -12.81 12.40 -2.29
C LEU A 53 -12.62 12.10 -0.80
N ALA A 54 -13.69 12.24 -0.01
CA ALA A 54 -13.66 11.93 1.43
C ALA A 54 -13.38 10.44 1.69
N LEU A 55 -13.92 9.53 0.87
CA LEU A 55 -13.62 8.11 0.94
C LEU A 55 -12.13 7.84 0.70
N VAL A 56 -11.59 8.33 -0.41
CA VAL A 56 -10.20 8.08 -0.82
C VAL A 56 -9.24 8.65 0.21
N VAL A 57 -9.43 9.93 0.58
CA VAL A 57 -8.60 10.58 1.61
C VAL A 57 -8.75 9.89 2.96
N GLY A 58 -9.97 9.56 3.37
CA GLY A 58 -10.24 8.87 4.63
C GLY A 58 -9.55 7.50 4.71
N THR A 59 -9.68 6.69 3.66
CA THR A 59 -9.04 5.37 3.57
C THR A 59 -7.52 5.49 3.58
N ALA A 60 -6.96 6.44 2.83
CA ALA A 60 -5.52 6.69 2.80
C ALA A 60 -4.98 7.11 4.17
N LEU A 61 -5.67 8.00 4.88
CA LEU A 61 -5.29 8.43 6.22
C LEU A 61 -5.39 7.29 7.24
N VAL A 62 -6.42 6.45 7.18
CA VAL A 62 -6.55 5.26 8.03
C VAL A 62 -5.39 4.30 7.77
N CYS A 63 -5.12 3.95 6.51
CA CYS A 63 -4.03 3.05 6.14
C CYS A 63 -2.67 3.59 6.55
N LEU A 64 -2.41 4.88 6.31
CA LEU A 64 -1.17 5.55 6.71
C LEU A 64 -1.00 5.55 8.22
N THR A 65 -2.06 5.82 8.97
CA THR A 65 -2.03 5.83 10.44
C THR A 65 -1.75 4.42 10.98
N VAL A 66 -2.44 3.39 10.49
CA VAL A 66 -2.20 2.00 10.89
C VAL A 66 -0.79 1.56 10.52
N ALA A 67 -0.34 1.85 9.30
CA ALA A 67 1.00 1.54 8.84
C ALA A 67 2.07 2.24 9.70
N ALA A 68 1.92 3.53 9.99
CA ALA A 68 2.88 4.29 10.80
C ALA A 68 2.91 3.83 12.26
N THR A 69 1.75 3.54 12.86
CA THR A 69 1.64 3.07 14.25
C THR A 69 2.23 1.68 14.46
N LEU A 70 1.99 0.76 13.51
CA LEU A 70 2.57 -0.59 13.56
C LEU A 70 4.06 -0.56 13.17
N THR A 71 4.45 0.18 12.15
CA THR A 71 5.86 0.22 11.72
C THR A 71 6.74 0.92 12.76
N ARG A 72 6.23 1.99 13.36
CA ARG A 72 6.99 2.94 14.21
C ARG A 72 8.27 3.38 13.50
N PRO A 73 8.19 4.17 12.40
CA PRO A 73 9.33 4.47 11.54
C PRO A 73 10.54 5.05 12.31
N TRP A 74 10.28 5.90 13.30
CA TRP A 74 11.30 6.50 14.16
C TRP A 74 12.03 5.49 15.06
N ALA A 75 11.44 4.32 15.30
CA ALA A 75 12.04 3.23 16.06
C ALA A 75 12.75 2.20 15.18
N LEU A 76 12.98 2.47 13.88
CA LEU A 76 13.70 1.57 12.97
C LEU A 76 15.20 1.49 13.25
N GLY A 77 15.77 2.47 13.96
CA GLY A 77 17.20 2.51 14.31
C GLY A 77 18.08 3.25 13.29
N SER A 78 17.48 3.94 12.32
CA SER A 78 18.19 4.83 11.38
C SER A 78 17.28 5.97 10.94
N THR A 79 17.79 7.20 11.04
CA THR A 79 17.09 8.41 10.55
C THR A 79 16.84 8.34 9.06
N THR A 80 17.79 7.80 8.27
CA THR A 80 17.62 7.62 6.82
C THR A 80 16.48 6.65 6.53
N ALA A 81 16.45 5.49 7.18
CA ALA A 81 15.36 4.53 6.96
C ALA A 81 14.00 5.08 7.39
N ALA A 82 13.95 5.82 8.50
CA ALA A 82 12.72 6.48 8.95
C ALA A 82 12.26 7.54 7.94
N ALA A 83 13.17 8.41 7.49
CA ALA A 83 12.87 9.46 6.50
C ALA A 83 12.43 8.85 5.17
N THR A 84 13.15 7.84 4.66
CA THR A 84 12.77 7.11 3.45
C THR A 84 11.38 6.51 3.58
N TRP A 85 11.06 5.89 4.72
CA TRP A 85 9.73 5.33 4.96
C TRP A 85 8.65 6.42 4.93
N VAL A 86 8.84 7.54 5.65
CA VAL A 86 7.85 8.63 5.72
C VAL A 86 7.64 9.28 4.35
N VAL A 87 8.73 9.60 3.64
CA VAL A 87 8.68 10.22 2.31
C VAL A 87 7.95 9.31 1.32
N LEU A 88 8.30 8.02 1.30
CA LEU A 88 7.65 7.06 0.40
C LEU A 88 6.22 6.76 0.79
N ALA A 89 5.88 6.77 2.08
CA ALA A 89 4.51 6.60 2.54
C ALA A 89 3.64 7.78 2.08
N ALA A 90 4.11 9.02 2.27
CA ALA A 90 3.43 10.21 1.80
C ALA A 90 3.28 10.23 0.26
N ALA A 91 4.35 9.92 -0.47
CA ALA A 91 4.33 9.85 -1.92
C ALA A 91 3.36 8.76 -2.43
N SER A 92 3.37 7.57 -1.82
CA SER A 92 2.47 6.47 -2.20
C SER A 92 1.01 6.79 -1.88
N THR A 93 0.75 7.45 -0.74
CA THR A 93 -0.59 7.89 -0.33
C THR A 93 -1.16 8.86 -1.36
N PHE A 94 -0.38 9.87 -1.75
CA PHE A 94 -0.80 10.83 -2.76
C PHE A 94 -0.98 10.20 -4.14
N ALA A 95 0.01 9.42 -4.58
CA ALA A 95 0.02 8.85 -5.92
C ALA A 95 -1.08 7.79 -6.12
N GLN A 96 -1.29 6.92 -5.13
CA GLN A 96 -2.38 5.94 -5.19
C GLN A 96 -3.74 6.59 -4.98
N GLY A 97 -3.88 7.55 -4.04
CA GLY A 97 -5.14 8.27 -3.90
C GLY A 97 -5.55 9.00 -5.19
N TRP A 98 -4.58 9.56 -5.92
CA TRP A 98 -4.85 10.11 -7.25
C TRP A 98 -5.22 9.03 -8.27
N ASN A 99 -4.52 7.90 -8.25
CA ASN A 99 -4.83 6.76 -9.12
C ASN A 99 -6.23 6.20 -8.86
N ASP A 100 -6.68 6.14 -7.61
CA ASP A 100 -8.02 5.67 -7.22
C ASP A 100 -9.11 6.59 -7.80
N VAL A 101 -8.91 7.90 -7.70
CA VAL A 101 -9.81 8.90 -8.31
C VAL A 101 -9.80 8.80 -9.84
N TYR A 102 -8.63 8.53 -10.44
CA TYR A 102 -8.51 8.30 -11.87
C TYR A 102 -9.21 7.00 -12.31
N PHE A 103 -9.08 5.92 -11.55
CA PHE A 103 -9.76 4.65 -11.82
C PHE A 103 -11.28 4.78 -11.71
N ALA A 104 -11.76 5.49 -10.69
CA ALA A 104 -13.18 5.82 -10.56
C ALA A 104 -13.73 6.64 -11.76
N ALA A 105 -12.89 7.50 -12.36
CA ALA A 105 -13.26 8.29 -13.53
C ALA A 105 -13.16 7.50 -14.85
N LEU A 106 -12.36 6.43 -14.86
CA LEU A 106 -12.12 5.58 -16.04
C LEU A 106 -13.30 4.64 -16.28
N GLY A 107 -13.75 3.94 -15.24
CA GLY A 107 -14.74 2.87 -15.33
C GLY A 107 -14.26 1.65 -16.13
N SER A 108 -14.93 0.51 -15.95
CA SER A 108 -14.55 -0.80 -16.53
C SER A 108 -14.56 -0.84 -18.07
N GLY A 109 -15.24 0.11 -18.72
CA GLY A 109 -15.46 0.16 -20.17
C GLY A 109 -14.41 0.91 -21.00
N GLU A 110 -13.49 1.65 -20.38
CA GLU A 110 -12.56 2.52 -21.11
C GLU A 110 -11.07 2.20 -20.87
N GLY A 111 -10.43 1.60 -21.89
CA GLY A 111 -8.97 1.58 -22.03
C GLY A 111 -8.25 0.38 -21.40
N PRO A 112 -7.05 0.03 -21.93
CA PRO A 112 -6.31 -1.12 -21.43
C PRO A 112 -5.72 -0.82 -20.05
N VAL A 113 -6.04 -1.66 -19.08
CA VAL A 113 -5.23 -1.76 -17.85
C VAL A 113 -3.82 -2.17 -18.29
N ILE A 114 -2.81 -1.44 -17.83
CA ILE A 114 -1.40 -1.77 -18.07
C ILE A 114 -0.80 -2.23 -16.73
N PRO A 115 -0.77 -3.56 -16.46
CA PRO A 115 -0.32 -4.14 -15.20
C PRO A 115 1.01 -3.64 -14.65
N VAL A 116 1.94 -3.32 -15.56
CA VAL A 116 3.31 -2.91 -15.20
C VAL A 116 3.32 -1.54 -14.51
N PHE A 117 2.38 -0.64 -14.84
CA PHE A 117 2.29 0.65 -14.16
C PHE A 117 1.74 0.50 -12.74
N ASP A 118 0.75 -0.37 -12.53
CA ASP A 118 0.20 -0.65 -11.19
C ASP A 118 1.24 -1.25 -10.25
N TRP A 119 2.14 -2.08 -10.81
CA TRP A 119 3.27 -2.61 -10.06
C TRP A 119 4.19 -1.51 -9.53
N LEU A 120 4.35 -0.37 -10.23
CA LEU A 120 5.23 0.69 -9.76
C LEU A 120 4.76 1.27 -8.42
N PHE A 121 3.45 1.39 -8.22
CA PHE A 121 2.86 1.96 -7.00
C PHE A 121 3.04 1.07 -5.77
N THR A 122 3.29 -0.23 -5.95
CA THR A 122 3.50 -1.18 -4.84
C THR A 122 4.97 -1.61 -4.74
N PHE A 123 5.60 -1.95 -5.87
CA PHE A 123 6.97 -2.43 -5.95
C PHE A 123 8.00 -1.40 -5.51
N VAL A 124 7.97 -0.21 -6.12
CA VAL A 124 9.00 0.83 -5.91
C VAL A 124 9.09 1.27 -4.45
N PRO A 125 7.99 1.68 -3.78
CA PRO A 125 8.10 2.11 -2.38
C PRO A 125 8.56 0.99 -1.46
N VAL A 126 8.06 -0.25 -1.63
CA VAL A 126 8.48 -1.39 -0.81
C VAL A 126 9.95 -1.73 -1.05
N LEU A 127 10.42 -1.71 -2.30
CA LEU A 127 11.81 -1.96 -2.66
C LEU A 127 12.74 -0.93 -2.00
N LEU A 128 12.45 0.36 -2.16
CA LEU A 128 13.30 1.43 -1.65
C LEU A 128 13.34 1.45 -0.12
N VAL A 129 12.20 1.24 0.54
CA VAL A 129 12.16 1.04 2.00
C VAL A 129 12.96 -0.19 2.41
N GLY A 130 12.83 -1.30 1.69
CA GLY A 130 13.58 -2.52 1.94
C GLY A 130 15.09 -2.32 1.81
N VAL A 131 15.55 -1.61 0.78
CA VAL A 131 16.96 -1.24 0.61
C VAL A 131 17.46 -0.38 1.77
N ALA A 132 16.71 0.65 2.16
CA ALA A 132 17.08 1.53 3.26
C ALA A 132 17.12 0.82 4.62
N ALA A 133 16.24 -0.16 4.84
CA ALA A 133 16.17 -0.92 6.10
C ALA A 133 17.07 -2.16 6.13
N ARG A 134 17.62 -2.59 4.99
CA ARG A 134 18.50 -3.77 4.85
C ARG A 134 19.68 -3.81 5.84
N PRO A 135 20.43 -2.72 6.10
CA PRO A 135 21.55 -2.78 7.05
C PRO A 135 21.13 -2.92 8.52
N LEU A 136 19.85 -2.70 8.84
CA LEU A 136 19.32 -2.66 10.21
C LEU A 136 18.91 -4.06 10.74
N GLY A 137 19.16 -5.10 9.95
CA GLY A 137 18.84 -6.48 10.27
C GLY A 137 17.41 -6.90 9.89
N ARG A 138 17.17 -8.22 9.93
CA ARG A 138 15.95 -8.84 9.38
C ARG A 138 14.65 -8.33 10.00
N ARG A 139 14.63 -8.07 11.31
CA ARG A 139 13.41 -7.61 12.00
C ARG A 139 13.00 -6.19 11.59
N ALA A 140 13.96 -5.25 11.55
CA ALA A 140 13.69 -3.87 11.13
C ALA A 140 13.34 -3.81 9.65
N HIS A 141 14.03 -4.59 8.81
CA HIS A 141 13.73 -4.76 7.38
C HIS A 141 12.29 -5.23 7.15
N LEU A 142 11.89 -6.36 7.75
CA LEU A 142 10.54 -6.92 7.59
C LEU A 142 9.48 -5.96 8.12
N ARG A 143 9.73 -5.31 9.26
CA ARG A 143 8.78 -4.33 9.82
C ARG A 143 8.59 -3.13 8.88
N ALA A 144 9.66 -2.58 8.32
CA ALA A 144 9.58 -1.43 7.42
C ALA A 144 8.86 -1.77 6.11
N THR A 145 9.22 -2.91 5.50
CA THR A 145 8.67 -3.36 4.21
C THR A 145 7.22 -3.82 4.32
N LEU A 146 6.88 -4.66 5.29
CA LEU A 146 5.49 -5.06 5.55
C LEU A 146 4.65 -3.87 5.99
N GLY A 147 5.24 -2.95 6.76
CA GLY A 147 4.63 -1.66 7.10
C GLY A 147 4.22 -0.84 5.88
N MET A 148 5.09 -0.74 4.88
CA MET A 148 4.75 -0.11 3.60
C MET A 148 3.66 -0.90 2.86
N GLY A 149 3.73 -2.24 2.90
CA GLY A 149 2.69 -3.14 2.39
C GLY A 149 1.30 -2.87 2.96
N THR A 150 1.20 -2.65 4.28
CA THR A 150 -0.05 -2.30 4.98
C THR A 150 -0.67 -0.99 4.49
N LEU A 151 0.11 -0.09 3.88
CA LEU A 151 -0.38 1.14 3.26
C LEU A 151 -0.79 0.94 1.81
N VAL A 152 0.07 0.31 1.01
CA VAL A 152 -0.10 0.28 -0.47
C VAL A 152 -1.09 -0.77 -0.95
N LEU A 153 -1.27 -1.89 -0.22
CA LEU A 153 -2.20 -2.94 -0.65
C LEU A 153 -3.68 -2.53 -0.54
N PRO A 154 -4.12 -1.89 0.55
CA PRO A 154 -5.53 -1.49 0.67
C PRO A 154 -5.92 -0.40 -0.31
N LEU A 155 -5.02 0.56 -0.57
CA LEU A 155 -5.25 1.62 -1.54
C LEU A 155 -5.33 1.06 -2.96
N LEU A 156 -4.44 0.14 -3.33
CA LEU A 156 -4.56 -0.59 -4.60
C LEU A 156 -5.92 -1.31 -4.71
N ALA A 157 -6.36 -2.02 -3.67
CA ALA A 157 -7.66 -2.68 -3.68
C ALA A 157 -8.82 -1.67 -3.81
N LEU A 158 -8.75 -0.52 -3.13
CA LEU A 158 -9.75 0.54 -3.26
C LEU A 158 -9.85 1.03 -4.71
N GLY A 159 -8.73 1.38 -5.34
CA GLY A 159 -8.73 1.84 -6.73
C GLY A 159 -9.34 0.83 -7.68
N TRP A 160 -8.99 -0.45 -7.54
CA TRP A 160 -9.57 -1.52 -8.36
C TRP A 160 -11.06 -1.76 -8.10
N ALA A 161 -11.51 -1.59 -6.86
CA ALA A 161 -12.94 -1.68 -6.55
C ALA A 161 -13.71 -0.48 -7.15
N LEU A 162 -13.10 0.70 -7.19
CA LEU A 162 -13.70 1.89 -7.81
C LEU A 162 -13.69 1.86 -9.34
N TYR A 163 -12.82 1.06 -9.95
CA TYR A 163 -12.73 0.89 -11.40
C TYR A 163 -13.87 0.04 -11.97
N ASP A 164 -14.31 -0.97 -11.22
CA ASP A 164 -15.27 -1.97 -11.68
C ASP A 164 -16.72 -1.49 -11.40
N ASP A 165 -17.58 -1.59 -12.41
CA ASP A 165 -19.00 -1.22 -12.35
C ASP A 165 -19.92 -2.44 -12.17
N GLY A 166 -19.34 -3.61 -11.89
CA GLY A 166 -20.05 -4.83 -11.57
C GLY A 166 -20.85 -4.80 -10.25
N GLY A 167 -21.45 -5.94 -9.92
CA GLY A 167 -22.13 -6.09 -8.62
C GLY A 167 -21.13 -6.14 -7.46
N ILE A 168 -21.55 -5.72 -6.26
CA ILE A 168 -20.70 -5.63 -5.05
C ILE A 168 -19.76 -6.84 -4.86
N LEU A 169 -20.27 -8.06 -5.05
CA LEU A 169 -19.46 -9.28 -4.88
C LEU A 169 -18.41 -9.46 -5.98
N GLU A 170 -18.75 -9.13 -7.22
CA GLU A 170 -17.84 -9.21 -8.37
C GLU A 170 -16.72 -8.17 -8.23
N THR A 171 -17.07 -6.92 -7.95
CA THR A 171 -16.14 -5.82 -7.67
C THR A 171 -15.20 -6.14 -6.51
N LEU A 172 -15.72 -6.73 -5.42
CA LEU A 172 -14.91 -7.15 -4.28
C LEU A 172 -13.92 -8.25 -4.67
N LEU A 173 -14.37 -9.28 -5.38
CA LEU A 173 -13.49 -10.38 -5.79
C LEU A 173 -12.45 -9.92 -6.81
N GLY A 174 -12.84 -9.07 -7.76
CA GLY A 174 -11.96 -8.44 -8.74
C GLY A 174 -10.88 -7.59 -8.08
N SER A 175 -11.25 -6.73 -7.14
CA SER A 175 -10.31 -5.90 -6.39
C SER A 175 -9.35 -6.71 -5.52
N LEU A 176 -9.82 -7.77 -4.85
CA LEU A 176 -8.96 -8.67 -4.08
C LEU A 176 -8.01 -9.45 -4.98
N TYR A 177 -8.47 -9.92 -6.14
CA TYR A 177 -7.64 -10.57 -7.14
C TYR A 177 -6.56 -9.61 -7.66
N ALA A 178 -6.93 -8.39 -8.02
CA ALA A 178 -6.01 -7.36 -8.48
C ALA A 178 -4.98 -7.00 -7.40
N ALA A 179 -5.40 -6.85 -6.14
CA ALA A 179 -4.50 -6.62 -5.03
C ALA A 179 -3.52 -7.79 -4.81
N ALA A 180 -3.96 -9.03 -5.00
CA ALA A 180 -3.09 -10.20 -4.93
C ALA A 180 -2.05 -10.20 -6.06
N VAL A 181 -2.46 -9.98 -7.31
CA VAL A 181 -1.58 -10.06 -8.48
C VAL A 181 -0.70 -8.82 -8.64
N PHE A 182 -1.25 -7.62 -8.50
CA PHE A 182 -0.55 -6.35 -8.73
C PHE A 182 0.01 -5.72 -7.45
N GLY A 183 -0.34 -6.25 -6.28
CA GLY A 183 0.17 -5.78 -4.99
C GLY A 183 1.05 -6.81 -4.29
N VAL A 184 0.50 -7.98 -3.98
CA VAL A 184 1.21 -8.98 -3.17
C VAL A 184 2.41 -9.57 -3.92
N VAL A 185 2.27 -9.91 -5.21
CA VAL A 185 3.39 -10.43 -6.02
C VAL A 185 4.57 -9.46 -6.06
N PRO A 186 4.44 -8.19 -6.49
CA PRO A 186 5.57 -7.25 -6.48
C PRO A 186 6.12 -7.01 -5.08
N LEU A 187 5.28 -6.97 -4.03
CA LEU A 187 5.74 -6.86 -2.65
C LEU A 187 6.64 -8.04 -2.26
N LEU A 188 6.26 -9.27 -2.61
CA LEU A 188 7.06 -10.47 -2.33
C LEU A 188 8.38 -10.46 -3.12
N ILE A 189 8.37 -9.98 -4.36
CA ILE A 189 9.59 -9.81 -5.16
C ILE A 189 10.52 -8.78 -4.51
N ALA A 190 10.01 -7.61 -4.13
CA ALA A 190 10.78 -6.56 -3.45
C ALA A 190 11.37 -7.05 -2.12
N LEU A 191 10.58 -7.80 -1.33
CA LEU A 191 11.04 -8.46 -0.12
C LEU A 191 12.19 -9.44 -0.41
N ALA A 192 12.04 -10.32 -1.39
CA ALA A 192 13.04 -11.33 -1.74
C ALA A 192 14.37 -10.69 -2.19
N ILE A 193 14.30 -9.60 -2.96
CA ILE A 193 15.48 -8.86 -3.44
C ILE A 193 16.22 -8.19 -2.26
N THR A 194 15.49 -7.64 -1.30
CA THR A 194 16.05 -6.79 -0.24
C THR A 194 16.34 -7.52 1.06
N LEU A 195 15.88 -8.77 1.21
CA LEU A 195 16.05 -9.54 2.44
C LEU A 195 17.54 -9.66 2.81
N PRO A 196 17.93 -9.35 4.07
CA PRO A 196 19.29 -9.53 4.52
C PRO A 196 19.72 -11.01 4.41
N ARG A 197 20.76 -11.31 3.62
CA ARG A 197 21.36 -12.64 3.58
C ARG A 197 22.16 -12.85 4.86
N ASN A 198 21.87 -13.92 5.61
CA ASN A 198 22.68 -14.32 6.76
C ASN A 198 24.12 -14.54 6.27
N ARG A 199 25.04 -13.65 6.65
CA ARG A 199 26.47 -13.95 6.51
C ARG A 199 26.76 -15.07 7.50
N ARG A 200 26.87 -16.31 7.01
CA ARG A 200 27.51 -17.39 7.79
C ARG A 200 28.89 -16.86 8.17
N ALA A 201 29.19 -16.80 9.47
CA ALA A 201 30.54 -16.54 9.92
C ALA A 201 31.43 -17.60 9.26
N THR A 202 32.32 -17.20 8.36
CA THR A 202 33.44 -18.04 7.95
C THR A 202 34.26 -18.27 9.22
N PRO A 203 34.47 -19.52 9.65
CA PRO A 203 35.39 -19.79 10.75
C PRO A 203 36.74 -19.24 10.32
N VAL A 204 37.30 -18.31 11.08
CA VAL A 204 38.71 -17.97 10.95
C VAL A 204 39.45 -19.15 11.55
N GLY A 205 39.99 -20.00 10.69
CA GLY A 205 40.98 -21.02 11.03
C GLY A 205 42.36 -20.40 11.09
#